data_AF-A0A7S3EBS9-F1
#
_entry.id   AF-A0A7S3EBS9-F1
#
_cell.length_a   1.000
_cell.length_b   1.000
_cell.length_c   1.000
_cell.angle_alpha   90.00
_cell.angle_beta   90.00
_cell.angle_gamma   90.00
#
_symmetry.space_group_name_H-M   'P 1'
#
loop_
_entity.id
_entity.type
_entity.pdbx_description
1 polymer ?
#
loop_
_entity_poly.entity_id
_entity_poly.type
_entity_poly.pdbx_seq_one_letter_code
_entity_poly.pdbx_strand_id
1 'polypeptide(L)'
;GERTGKRQRQRQEVPPSTKANRRPSRFSKKHLFTSLGETVFWTRFSVPGTNRKARVQGFGAIFVLVDLPKTTKMVAHDKKGCILAHEYVEAYPQGLPFFEFYFKRPLIAWVAFYLGN
;
A
#
# COMPACT_ATOMS: atom_id res chain seq x y z
N GLY A 1 22.10 -72.05 27.65
CA GLY A 1 23.37 -71.44 27.19
C GLY A 1 23.15 -69.98 26.94
N GLU A 2 23.68 -69.14 27.83
CA GLU A 2 23.58 -67.67 27.80
C GLU A 2 24.21 -67.07 26.54
N ARG A 3 23.56 -66.02 25.98
CA ARG A 3 24.25 -65.00 25.18
C ARG A 3 23.82 -63.61 25.66
N THR A 4 24.73 -63.03 26.43
CA THR A 4 24.71 -61.69 27.02
C THR A 4 24.89 -60.64 25.92
N GLY A 5 23.81 -59.96 25.53
CA GLY A 5 23.86 -58.82 24.61
C GLY A 5 23.92 -57.49 25.35
N LYS A 6 25.12 -56.97 25.60
CA LYS A 6 25.34 -55.61 26.13
C LYS A 6 24.82 -54.57 25.13
N ARG A 7 23.73 -53.86 25.46
CA ARG A 7 23.38 -52.57 24.82
C ARG A 7 23.81 -51.43 25.72
N GLN A 8 25.00 -50.90 25.43
CA GLN A 8 25.50 -49.63 25.94
C GLN A 8 24.52 -48.53 25.50
N ARG A 9 23.79 -47.92 26.44
CA ARG A 9 23.07 -46.67 26.18
C ARG A 9 24.13 -45.57 26.01
N GLN A 10 24.47 -45.25 24.77
CA GLN A 10 25.17 -44.01 24.47
C GLN A 10 24.26 -42.86 24.90
N ARG A 11 24.62 -42.18 25.99
CA ARG A 11 24.11 -40.86 26.30
C ARG A 11 24.59 -39.97 25.15
N GLN A 12 23.69 -39.59 24.25
CA GLN A 12 23.99 -38.52 23.31
C GLN A 12 24.21 -37.26 24.15
N GLU A 13 25.46 -36.82 24.25
CA GLU A 13 25.78 -35.49 24.75
C GLU A 13 25.17 -34.49 23.78
N VAL A 14 24.20 -33.72 24.25
CA VAL A 14 23.61 -32.61 23.48
C VAL A 14 24.70 -31.55 23.35
N PRO A 15 25.13 -31.18 22.12
CA PRO A 15 26.12 -30.13 21.97
C PRO A 15 25.57 -28.83 22.56
N PRO A 16 26.40 -28.01 23.24
CA PRO A 16 25.94 -26.77 23.83
C PRO A 16 25.35 -25.90 22.72
N SER A 17 24.08 -25.51 22.88
CA SER A 17 23.44 -24.59 21.94
C SER A 17 24.30 -23.34 21.88
N THR A 18 24.94 -23.08 20.75
CA THR A 18 25.51 -21.77 20.48
C THR A 18 24.32 -20.82 20.49
N LYS A 19 24.11 -20.11 21.60
CA LYS A 19 23.15 -19.00 21.66
C LYS A 19 23.66 -17.96 20.69
N ALA A 20 23.29 -18.09 19.42
CA ALA A 20 23.47 -17.05 18.44
C ALA A 20 22.77 -15.82 19.00
N ASN A 21 23.56 -14.78 19.29
CA ASN A 21 23.09 -13.50 19.79
C ASN A 21 22.33 -12.79 18.65
N ARG A 22 21.18 -13.32 18.24
CA ARG A 22 20.31 -12.73 17.24
C ARG A 22 19.53 -11.62 17.93
N ARG A 23 20.13 -10.44 17.99
CA ARG A 23 19.37 -9.22 18.24
C ARG A 23 18.25 -9.19 17.20
N PRO A 24 16.96 -9.10 17.60
CA PRO A 24 15.90 -8.97 16.62
C PRO A 24 16.16 -7.70 15.80
N SER A 25 16.36 -7.87 14.50
CA SER A 25 16.37 -6.75 13.56
C SER A 25 14.98 -6.12 13.63
N ARG A 26 14.92 -4.87 14.05
CA ARG A 26 13.66 -4.15 14.28
C ARG A 26 12.83 -3.99 12.98
N PHE A 27 13.45 -4.21 11.82
CA PHE A 27 12.82 -4.22 10.51
C PHE A 27 13.37 -5.34 9.61
N SER A 28 12.53 -5.85 8.71
CA SER A 28 12.94 -6.75 7.62
C SER A 28 13.74 -5.99 6.55
N LYS A 29 14.34 -6.72 5.60
CA LYS A 29 14.87 -6.11 4.36
C LYS A 29 13.72 -5.39 3.64
N LYS A 30 14.01 -4.34 2.86
CA LYS A 30 12.99 -3.65 2.05
C LYS A 30 12.33 -4.68 1.12
N HIS A 31 11.02 -4.87 1.27
CA HIS A 31 10.21 -5.68 0.36
C HIS A 31 9.30 -4.72 -0.41
N LEU A 32 9.31 -4.82 -1.74
CA LEU A 32 8.36 -4.12 -2.59
C LEU A 32 7.06 -4.92 -2.58
N PHE A 33 6.02 -4.37 -1.98
CA PHE A 33 4.67 -4.93 -2.05
C PHE A 33 3.95 -4.27 -3.21
N THR A 34 3.92 -4.93 -4.38
CA THR A 34 3.00 -4.56 -5.45
C THR A 34 1.74 -5.41 -5.30
N SER A 35 0.56 -4.79 -5.34
CA SER A 35 -0.68 -5.57 -5.36
C SER A 35 -0.76 -6.37 -6.67
N LEU A 36 -1.24 -7.61 -6.61
CA LEU A 36 -1.72 -8.30 -7.80
C LEU A 36 -3.05 -7.65 -8.24
N GLY A 37 -3.05 -6.99 -9.40
CA GLY A 37 -4.20 -6.29 -9.97
C GLY A 37 -4.16 -4.77 -9.80
N GLU A 38 -5.32 -4.11 -9.99
CA GLU A 38 -5.45 -2.66 -9.85
C GLU A 38 -5.34 -2.24 -8.39
N THR A 39 -4.39 -1.35 -8.06
CA THR A 39 -4.41 -0.66 -6.77
C THR A 39 -5.36 0.53 -6.88
N VAL A 40 -6.45 0.49 -6.10
CA VAL A 40 -7.38 1.62 -6.00
C VAL A 40 -7.36 2.18 -4.58
N PHE A 41 -7.15 3.49 -4.46
CA PHE A 41 -7.32 4.20 -3.19
C PHE A 41 -8.38 5.29 -3.30
N TRP A 42 -9.04 5.57 -2.18
CA TRP A 42 -10.10 6.58 -2.12
C TRP A 42 -9.80 7.63 -1.06
N THR A 43 -9.98 8.89 -1.42
CA THR A 43 -9.98 10.02 -0.49
C THR A 43 -11.41 10.51 -0.30
N ARG A 44 -11.84 10.59 0.97
CA ARG A 44 -13.14 11.13 1.37
C ARG A 44 -12.94 12.32 2.30
N PHE A 45 -13.83 13.29 2.21
CA PHE A 45 -13.75 14.52 2.99
C PHE A 45 -14.75 14.49 4.15
N SER A 46 -14.32 14.98 5.32
CA SER A 46 -15.16 15.10 6.52
C SER A 46 -14.90 16.43 7.23
N VAL A 47 -15.93 16.95 7.90
CA VAL A 47 -15.78 18.13 8.76
C VAL A 47 -15.08 17.71 10.06
N PRO A 48 -13.94 18.33 10.44
CA PRO A 48 -13.19 17.97 11.64
C PRO A 48 -14.05 17.98 12.91
N GLY A 49 -13.80 17.01 13.81
CA GLY A 49 -14.56 16.88 15.07
C GLY A 49 -16.00 16.39 14.90
N THR A 50 -16.41 15.95 13.70
CA THR A 50 -17.77 15.48 13.45
C THR A 50 -17.80 14.25 12.54
N ASN A 51 -18.94 13.55 12.52
CA ASN A 51 -19.21 12.47 11.56
C ASN A 51 -19.81 12.99 10.23
N ARG A 52 -19.80 14.31 10.00
CA ARG A 52 -20.42 14.90 8.80
C ARG A 52 -19.48 14.80 7.61
N LYS A 53 -19.98 14.22 6.51
CA LYS A 53 -19.28 14.20 5.21
C LYS A 53 -19.18 15.62 4.65
N ALA A 54 -18.00 16.00 4.20
CA ALA A 54 -17.75 17.26 3.52
C ALA A 54 -17.72 17.05 1.99
N ARG A 55 -17.82 18.16 1.27
CA ARG A 55 -17.64 18.23 -0.18
C ARG A 55 -16.79 19.44 -0.50
N VAL A 56 -15.91 19.34 -1.49
CA VAL A 56 -14.94 20.38 -1.84
C VAL A 56 -15.16 20.84 -3.28
N GLN A 57 -14.74 22.07 -3.59
CA GLN A 57 -14.76 22.60 -4.96
C GLN A 57 -13.57 22.09 -5.76
N GLY A 58 -12.43 21.84 -5.11
CA GLY A 58 -11.25 21.32 -5.77
C GLY A 58 -10.45 20.39 -4.87
N PHE A 59 -9.64 19.56 -5.53
CA PHE A 59 -8.75 18.61 -4.90
C PHE A 59 -7.58 18.34 -5.85
N GLY A 60 -6.36 18.43 -5.33
CA GLY A 60 -5.13 18.14 -6.07
C GLY A 60 -4.26 17.13 -5.34
N ALA A 61 -3.43 16.44 -6.10
CA ALA A 61 -2.50 15.45 -5.60
C ALA A 61 -1.17 15.54 -6.35
N ILE A 62 -0.09 15.25 -5.63
CA ILE A 62 1.24 15.01 -6.20
C ILE A 62 1.41 13.50 -6.30
N PHE A 63 1.84 13.05 -7.47
CA PHE A 63 2.11 11.65 -7.74
C PHE A 63 3.62 11.41 -7.77
N VAL A 64 4.02 10.19 -7.41
CA VAL A 64 5.41 9.73 -7.44
C VAL A 64 5.48 8.46 -8.28
N LEU A 65 6.57 8.28 -9.03
CA LEU A 65 6.86 7.05 -9.78
C LEU A 65 5.75 6.67 -10.79
N VAL A 66 5.25 7.64 -11.55
CA VAL A 66 4.33 7.37 -12.66
C VAL A 66 5.15 7.01 -13.89
N ASP A 67 5.43 5.71 -14.04
CA ASP A 67 6.39 5.24 -15.05
C ASP A 67 5.76 4.94 -16.41
N LEU A 68 4.47 4.60 -16.43
CA LEU A 68 3.76 4.20 -17.65
C LEU A 68 2.65 5.19 -18.01
N PRO A 69 2.51 5.52 -19.30
CA PRO A 69 1.45 6.40 -19.76
C PRO A 69 0.09 5.71 -19.62
N LYS A 70 -0.94 6.47 -19.22
CA LYS A 70 -2.33 6.02 -19.14
C LYS A 70 -2.58 4.83 -18.21
N THR A 71 -1.75 4.65 -17.18
CA THR A 71 -1.94 3.58 -16.18
C THR A 71 -2.39 4.14 -14.82
N THR A 72 -1.87 5.30 -14.42
CA THR A 72 -2.30 6.02 -13.22
C THR A 72 -3.36 7.07 -13.57
N LYS A 73 -4.51 7.05 -12.89
CA LYS A 73 -5.59 8.04 -13.08
C LYS A 73 -6.23 8.49 -11.77
N MET A 74 -6.72 9.73 -11.77
CA MET A 74 -7.52 10.32 -10.70
C MET A 74 -8.96 10.53 -11.20
N VAL A 75 -9.95 10.20 -10.38
CA VAL A 75 -11.38 10.27 -10.72
C VAL A 75 -12.11 11.02 -9.61
N ALA A 76 -12.77 12.13 -9.94
CA ALA A 76 -13.61 12.88 -9.02
C ALA A 76 -15.06 12.38 -9.09
N HIS A 77 -15.70 12.19 -7.94
CA HIS A 77 -17.08 11.72 -7.84
C HIS A 77 -17.95 12.70 -7.04
N ASP A 78 -19.23 12.74 -7.39
CA ASP A 78 -20.26 13.44 -6.63
C ASP A 78 -20.78 12.60 -5.46
N LYS A 79 -21.73 13.16 -4.70
CA LYS A 79 -22.32 12.49 -3.53
C LYS A 79 -23.16 11.24 -3.88
N LYS A 80 -23.63 11.12 -5.12
CA LYS A 80 -24.39 9.97 -5.63
C LYS A 80 -23.47 8.90 -6.23
N GLY A 81 -22.17 9.19 -6.34
CA GLY A 81 -21.18 8.32 -6.97
C GLY A 81 -20.99 8.55 -8.47
N CYS A 82 -21.69 9.54 -9.04
CA CYS A 82 -21.52 9.91 -10.44
C CYS A 82 -20.11 10.48 -10.66
N ILE A 83 -19.45 10.07 -11.74
CA ILE A 83 -18.16 10.63 -12.15
C ILE A 83 -18.39 12.08 -12.58
N LEU A 84 -17.60 12.99 -12.01
CA LEU A 84 -17.56 14.40 -12.38
C LEU A 84 -16.50 14.64 -13.45
N ALA A 85 -15.32 14.05 -13.26
CA ALA A 85 -14.22 14.04 -14.21
C ALA A 85 -13.28 12.88 -13.89
N HIS A 86 -12.48 12.49 -14.87
CA HIS A 86 -11.34 11.61 -14.69
C HIS A 86 -10.19 12.08 -15.56
N GLU A 87 -8.96 11.92 -15.09
CA GLU A 87 -7.79 12.18 -15.91
C GLU A 87 -6.68 11.19 -15.62
N TYR A 88 -5.93 10.85 -16.67
CA TYR A 88 -4.69 10.12 -16.55
C TYR A 88 -3.58 11.08 -16.14
N VAL A 89 -2.78 10.66 -15.18
CA VAL A 89 -1.58 11.41 -14.78
C VAL A 89 -0.52 11.18 -15.84
N GLU A 90 0.14 12.26 -16.24
CA GLU A 90 1.26 12.19 -17.18
C GLU A 90 2.37 11.31 -16.59
N ALA A 91 2.91 10.42 -17.42
CA ALA A 91 4.04 9.60 -17.03
C ALA A 91 5.26 10.50 -16.89
N TYR A 92 5.83 10.53 -15.68
CA TYR A 92 7.04 11.29 -15.41
C TYR A 92 7.94 10.50 -14.46
N PRO A 93 8.73 9.55 -15.00
CA PRO A 93 9.51 8.60 -14.20
C PRO A 93 10.52 9.25 -13.22
N GLN A 94 10.92 10.49 -13.50
CA GLN A 94 11.97 11.21 -12.77
C GLN A 94 11.42 12.44 -12.03
N GLY A 95 10.09 12.64 -12.00
CA GLY A 95 9.50 13.83 -11.42
C GLY A 95 8.30 13.58 -10.53
N LEU A 96 7.67 14.70 -10.16
CA LEU A 96 6.55 14.77 -9.22
C LEU A 96 5.35 15.39 -9.93
N PRO A 97 4.67 14.66 -10.84
CA PRO A 97 3.54 15.23 -11.54
C PRO A 97 2.47 15.65 -10.54
N PHE A 98 2.00 16.88 -10.69
CA PHE A 98 0.88 17.43 -9.93
C PHE A 98 -0.35 17.48 -10.83
N PHE A 99 -1.48 17.06 -10.30
CA PHE A 99 -2.76 17.15 -11.00
C PHE A 99 -3.87 17.57 -10.04
N GLU A 100 -4.77 18.42 -10.51
CA GLU A 100 -5.91 18.92 -9.73
C GLU A 100 -7.22 18.95 -10.51
N PHE A 101 -8.30 18.76 -9.76
CA PHE A 101 -9.65 19.09 -10.21
C PHE A 101 -10.12 20.35 -9.50
N TYR A 102 -10.80 21.23 -10.23
CA TYR A 102 -11.53 22.36 -9.67
C TYR A 102 -12.86 22.57 -10.40
N PHE A 103 -13.95 22.69 -9.62
CA PHE A 103 -15.29 22.91 -10.11
C PHE A 103 -15.98 24.00 -9.30
N LYS A 104 -16.60 24.97 -10.00
CA LYS A 104 -17.52 25.92 -9.34
C LYS A 104 -18.75 25.18 -8.79
N ARG A 105 -19.33 24.32 -9.63
CA ARG A 105 -20.31 23.26 -9.36
C ARG A 105 -20.19 22.21 -10.48
N PRO A 106 -20.50 20.93 -10.26
CA PRO A 106 -20.87 20.29 -8.99
C PRO A 106 -19.69 20.15 -8.01
N LEU A 107 -19.96 19.83 -6.75
CA LEU A 107 -18.91 19.65 -5.73
C LEU A 107 -18.41 18.19 -5.68
N ILE A 108 -17.12 18.03 -5.45
CA ILE A 108 -16.45 16.74 -5.26
C ILE A 108 -16.79 16.20 -3.88
N ALA A 109 -17.29 14.97 -3.80
CA ALA A 109 -17.56 14.27 -2.55
C ALA A 109 -16.45 13.30 -2.16
N TRP A 110 -15.81 12.68 -3.14
CA TRP A 110 -14.67 11.79 -2.94
C TRP A 110 -13.89 11.65 -4.24
N VAL A 111 -12.64 11.23 -4.12
CA VAL A 111 -11.72 11.02 -5.23
C VAL A 111 -11.25 9.57 -5.19
N ALA A 112 -11.27 8.90 -6.33
CA ALA A 112 -10.65 7.60 -6.54
C ALA A 112 -9.35 7.79 -7.29
N PHE A 113 -8.39 6.95 -6.99
CA PHE A 113 -7.13 6.89 -7.68
C PHE A 113 -6.87 5.45 -8.05
N TYR A 114 -6.54 5.24 -9.31
CA TYR A 114 -6.16 3.94 -9.84
C TYR A 114 -4.69 4.07 -10.16
N LEU A 115 -3.85 3.28 -9.50
CA LEU A 115 -2.42 3.27 -9.75
C LEU A 115 -2.10 2.17 -10.75
N GLY A 116 -1.30 2.56 -11.73
CA GLY A 116 -0.76 1.65 -12.72
C GLY A 116 0.31 0.73 -12.12
N ASN A 117 0.33 -0.52 -12.61
CA ASN A 117 1.53 -1.33 -12.71
C ASN A 117 2.07 -1.23 -14.14
#